data_AF-A0A7X9CDP3-F1
#
_entry.id   AF-A0A7X9CDP3-F1
#
_cell.length_a   1.000
_cell.length_b   1.000
_cell.length_c   1.000
_cell.angle_alpha   90.00
_cell.angle_beta   90.00
_cell.angle_gamma   90.00
#
_symmetry.space_group_name_H-M   'P 1'
#
loop_
_entity.id
_entity.type
_entity.pdbx_description
1 polymer ?
#
loop_
_entity_poly.entity_id
_entity_poly.type
_entity_poly.pdbx_seq_one_letter_code
_entity_poly.pdbx_strand_id
1 'polypeptide(L)'
;KIEIGKLENINSGEILHLKEKYDKITNAEAKSSDISKSKECLINKVKELSSKGKSMRKIAKEMSLDRKTVKRYLESDGNWNHASRGVKKKSKLDNYKDLIKKMYIDGMSCKEIYLKIKTQGYTGSESLIRKFIADFRSETIEGN
;
A
#
# COMPACT_ATOMS: atom_id res chain seq x y z
N LYS A 1 -26.52 -20.31 -25.20
CA LYS A 1 -26.43 -21.46 -24.27
C LYS A 1 -25.03 -22.04 -24.41
N ILE A 2 -24.15 -21.74 -23.45
CA ILE A 2 -22.84 -22.37 -23.26
C ILE A 2 -22.94 -23.04 -21.88
N GLU A 3 -22.52 -24.29 -21.83
CA GLU A 3 -22.85 -25.31 -20.83
C GLU A 3 -22.44 -24.96 -19.38
N ILE A 4 -23.30 -25.36 -18.44
CA ILE A 4 -23.22 -25.17 -16.98
C ILE A 4 -22.23 -26.19 -16.34
N GLY A 5 -21.23 -26.69 -17.08
CA GLY A 5 -20.50 -27.91 -16.74
C GLY A 5 -19.06 -27.79 -16.19
N LYS A 6 -18.63 -26.64 -15.64
CA LYS A 6 -17.25 -26.48 -15.11
C LYS A 6 -17.15 -25.74 -13.77
N LEU A 7 -18.06 -26.01 -12.83
CA LEU A 7 -17.99 -25.47 -11.45
C LEU A 7 -18.09 -26.54 -10.36
N GLU A 8 -17.62 -27.75 -10.62
CA GLU A 8 -17.60 -28.81 -9.60
C GLU A 8 -16.22 -29.44 -9.53
N ASN A 9 -15.36 -28.82 -8.71
CA ASN A 9 -14.31 -29.46 -7.88
C ASN A 9 -13.36 -28.38 -7.35
N ILE A 10 -13.85 -27.55 -6.44
CA ILE A 10 -12.96 -26.81 -5.54
C ILE A 10 -13.33 -27.29 -4.13
N ASN A 11 -12.35 -27.91 -3.48
CA ASN A 11 -12.53 -28.55 -2.18
C ASN A 11 -12.91 -27.46 -1.15
N SER A 12 -13.83 -27.74 -0.24
CA SER A 12 -14.38 -26.74 0.71
C SER A 12 -13.30 -26.06 1.57
N GLY A 13 -12.17 -26.74 1.80
CA GLY A 13 -10.98 -26.18 2.46
C GLY A 13 -10.19 -25.16 1.63
N GLU A 14 -10.14 -25.30 0.30
CA GLU A 14 -9.50 -24.32 -0.60
C GLU A 14 -10.33 -23.03 -0.70
N ILE A 15 -11.66 -23.15 -0.66
CA ILE A 15 -12.57 -22.00 -0.64
C ILE A 15 -12.40 -21.20 0.66
N LEU A 16 -12.25 -21.88 1.81
CA LEU A 16 -11.99 -21.23 3.10
C LEU A 16 -10.64 -20.49 3.10
N HIS A 17 -9.58 -21.11 2.58
CA HIS A 17 -8.25 -20.51 2.51
C HIS A 17 -8.18 -19.31 1.55
N LEU A 18 -8.89 -19.38 0.41
CA LEU A 18 -9.01 -18.27 -0.53
C LEU A 18 -9.80 -17.09 0.06
N LYS A 19 -10.81 -17.38 0.89
CA LYS A 19 -11.61 -16.37 1.58
C LYS A 19 -10.82 -15.67 2.69
N GLU A 20 -10.10 -16.43 3.52
CA GLU A 20 -9.16 -15.88 4.51
C GLU A 20 -8.04 -15.04 3.87
N LYS A 21 -7.56 -15.43 2.69
CA LYS A 21 -6.58 -14.67 1.91
C LYS A 21 -7.16 -13.36 1.36
N TYR A 22 -8.43 -13.35 0.96
CA TYR A 22 -9.11 -12.16 0.44
C TYR A 22 -9.49 -11.16 1.56
N ASP A 23 -9.93 -11.67 2.71
CA ASP A 23 -10.36 -10.87 3.86
C ASP A 23 -9.19 -10.15 4.57
N LYS A 24 -7.96 -10.68 4.44
CA LYS A 24 -6.73 -10.09 5.00
C LYS A 24 -6.13 -8.95 4.16
N ILE A 25 -6.58 -8.78 2.92
CA ILE A 25 -6.05 -7.73 2.06
C ILE A 25 -6.75 -6.42 2.40
N THR A 26 -6.03 -5.48 2.99
CA THR A 26 -6.59 -4.14 3.21
C THR A 26 -7.02 -3.54 1.87
N ASN A 27 -8.15 -2.83 1.85
CA ASN A 27 -8.70 -2.21 0.63
C ASN A 27 -7.70 -1.30 -0.11
N ALA A 28 -6.61 -0.86 0.52
CA ALA A 28 -5.52 -0.11 -0.09
C ALA A 28 -4.46 -1.03 -0.74
N GLU A 29 -4.10 -2.14 -0.11
CA GLU A 29 -3.13 -3.12 -0.62
C GLU A 29 -3.70 -3.88 -1.84
N ALA A 30 -4.97 -4.30 -1.79
CA ALA A 30 -5.68 -4.94 -2.92
C ALA A 30 -5.66 -4.02 -4.15
N LYS A 31 -6.13 -2.78 -3.97
CA LYS A 31 -6.13 -1.76 -5.03
C LYS A 31 -4.71 -1.49 -5.56
N SER A 32 -3.70 -1.43 -4.70
CA SER A 32 -2.31 -1.18 -5.11
C SER A 32 -1.70 -2.35 -5.89
N SER A 33 -2.07 -3.59 -5.55
CA SER A 33 -1.68 -4.81 -6.26
C SER A 33 -2.34 -4.86 -7.63
N ASP A 34 -3.64 -4.59 -7.71
CA ASP A 34 -4.40 -4.66 -8.96
C ASP A 34 -3.95 -3.57 -9.95
N ILE A 35 -3.71 -2.35 -9.47
CA ILE A 35 -3.11 -1.26 -10.28
C ILE A 35 -1.73 -1.66 -10.79
N SER A 36 -0.93 -2.35 -9.96
CA SER A 36 0.40 -2.81 -10.36
C SER A 36 0.31 -3.82 -11.51
N LYS A 37 -0.58 -4.80 -11.38
CA LYS A 37 -0.81 -5.85 -12.39
C LYS A 37 -1.34 -5.27 -13.71
N SER A 38 -2.32 -4.37 -13.65
CA SER A 38 -2.85 -3.72 -14.85
C SER A 38 -1.77 -2.91 -15.58
N LYS A 39 -0.88 -2.26 -14.83
CA LYS A 39 0.20 -1.46 -15.42
C LYS A 39 1.34 -2.31 -15.98
N GLU A 40 1.65 -3.42 -15.34
CA GLU A 40 2.59 -4.43 -15.84
C GLU A 40 2.09 -5.04 -17.16
N CYS A 41 0.80 -5.38 -17.24
CA CYS A 41 0.17 -5.83 -18.49
C CYS A 41 0.31 -4.78 -19.62
N LEU A 42 0.11 -3.50 -19.32
CA LEU A 42 0.29 -2.41 -20.28
C LEU A 42 1.74 -2.31 -20.79
N ILE A 43 2.73 -2.43 -19.91
CA ILE A 43 4.15 -2.39 -20.25
C ILE A 43 4.52 -3.60 -21.13
N ASN A 44 4.10 -4.79 -20.73
CA ASN A 44 4.35 -6.02 -21.48
C ASN A 44 3.71 -5.95 -22.87
N LYS A 45 2.53 -5.35 -23.00
CA LYS A 45 1.89 -5.17 -24.30
C LYS A 45 2.66 -4.23 -25.22
N VAL A 46 3.21 -3.13 -24.67
CA VAL A 46 4.08 -2.22 -25.43
C VAL A 46 5.34 -2.93 -25.92
N LYS A 47 5.96 -3.76 -25.07
CA LYS A 47 7.15 -4.57 -25.44
C LYS A 47 6.82 -5.60 -26.53
N GLU A 48 5.69 -6.29 -26.43
CA GLU A 48 5.21 -7.24 -27.44
C GLU A 48 4.99 -6.56 -28.81
N LEU A 49 4.40 -5.37 -28.82
CA LEU A 49 4.20 -4.64 -30.08
C LEU A 49 5.51 -4.18 -30.70
N SER A 50 6.50 -3.83 -29.87
CA SER A 50 7.84 -3.47 -30.34
C SER A 50 8.62 -4.66 -30.88
N SER A 51 8.52 -5.84 -30.25
CA SER A 51 9.17 -7.07 -30.74
C SER A 51 8.59 -7.52 -32.09
N LYS A 52 7.32 -7.20 -32.37
CA LYS A 52 6.69 -7.36 -33.70
C LYS A 52 7.15 -6.32 -34.74
N GLY A 53 8.17 -5.50 -34.44
CA GLY A 53 8.74 -4.53 -35.36
C GLY A 53 7.91 -3.25 -35.55
N LYS A 54 6.90 -3.01 -34.70
CA LYS A 54 6.12 -1.75 -34.79
C LYS A 54 6.96 -0.59 -34.27
N SER A 55 6.94 0.54 -34.99
CA SER A 55 7.60 1.76 -34.52
C SER A 55 6.87 2.36 -33.32
N MET A 56 7.61 3.07 -32.45
CA MET A 56 7.05 3.75 -31.27
C MET A 56 5.82 4.62 -31.59
N ARG A 57 5.81 5.30 -32.75
CA ARG A 57 4.67 6.14 -33.19
C ARG A 57 3.42 5.31 -33.48
N LYS A 58 3.59 4.11 -34.06
CA LYS A 58 2.48 3.20 -34.34
C LYS A 58 1.90 2.62 -33.05
N ILE A 59 2.77 2.23 -32.11
CA ILE A 59 2.39 1.75 -30.78
C ILE A 59 1.63 2.83 -30.00
N ALA A 60 2.11 4.07 -30.02
CA ALA A 60 1.46 5.20 -29.36
C ALA A 60 0.02 5.42 -29.85
N LYS A 61 -0.19 5.36 -31.18
CA LYS A 61 -1.53 5.48 -31.79
C LYS A 61 -2.44 4.29 -31.46
N GLU A 62 -1.91 3.07 -31.51
CA GLU A 62 -2.68 1.84 -31.29
C GLU A 62 -3.09 1.66 -29.82
N MET A 63 -2.24 2.10 -28.88
CA MET A 63 -2.52 2.00 -27.43
C MET A 63 -3.06 3.30 -26.82
N SER A 64 -3.29 4.35 -27.63
CA SER A 64 -3.68 5.69 -27.16
C SER A 64 -2.76 6.22 -26.04
N LEU A 65 -1.44 6.05 -26.21
CA LEU A 65 -0.42 6.48 -25.27
C LEU A 65 0.44 7.60 -25.85
N ASP A 66 0.99 8.46 -24.99
CA ASP A 66 2.01 9.42 -25.40
C ASP A 66 3.32 8.71 -25.79
N ARG A 67 4.00 9.20 -26.84
CA ARG A 67 5.25 8.63 -27.34
C ARG A 67 6.32 8.52 -26.25
N LYS A 68 6.43 9.50 -25.34
CA LYS A 68 7.39 9.48 -24.23
C LYS A 68 7.06 8.37 -23.23
N THR A 69 5.78 8.06 -23.04
CA THR A 69 5.33 6.94 -22.22
C THR A 69 5.70 5.60 -22.86
N VAL A 70 5.50 5.45 -24.18
CA VAL A 70 5.94 4.27 -24.93
C VAL A 70 7.45 4.07 -24.80
N LYS A 71 8.24 5.14 -25.02
CA LYS A 71 9.70 5.10 -24.86
C LYS A 71 10.09 4.63 -23.45
N ARG A 72 9.52 5.24 -22.41
CA ARG A 72 9.77 4.87 -21.01
C ARG A 72 9.40 3.41 -20.68
N TYR A 73 8.35 2.87 -21.29
CA TYR A 73 7.95 1.47 -21.08
C TYR A 73 8.82 0.46 -21.84
N LEU A 74 9.41 0.87 -22.97
CA LEU A 74 10.40 0.04 -23.67
C LEU A 74 11.74 0.00 -22.95
N GLU A 75 12.14 1.14 -22.37
CA GLU A 75 13.39 1.28 -21.60
C GLU A 75 13.28 0.72 -20.17
N SER A 76 12.08 0.40 -19.68
CA SER A 76 11.92 -0.18 -18.34
C SER A 76 12.22 -1.68 -18.34
N ASP A 77 12.68 -2.20 -17.22
CA ASP A 77 12.97 -3.65 -17.05
C ASP A 77 11.70 -4.54 -17.05
N GLY A 78 10.51 -3.96 -17.25
CA GLY A 78 9.22 -4.65 -17.24
C GLY A 78 8.52 -4.58 -15.88
N ASN A 79 9.28 -4.34 -14.81
CA ASN A 79 8.73 -4.26 -13.46
C ASN A 79 8.19 -2.85 -13.18
N TRP A 80 6.87 -2.71 -13.03
CA TRP A 80 6.26 -1.47 -12.56
C TRP A 80 6.47 -1.33 -11.05
N ASN A 81 7.57 -0.67 -10.65
CA ASN A 81 7.76 -0.24 -9.27
C ASN A 81 7.49 1.26 -9.10
N HIS A 82 6.44 1.61 -8.37
CA HIS A 82 6.23 3.01 -8.01
C HIS A 82 7.30 3.40 -6.98
N ALA A 83 8.07 4.46 -7.23
CA ALA A 83 9.19 4.85 -6.35
C ALA A 83 8.78 5.11 -4.89
N SER A 84 7.50 5.40 -4.64
CA SER A 84 6.94 5.58 -3.28
C SER A 84 6.37 4.31 -2.66
N ARG A 85 6.37 3.17 -3.36
CA ARG A 85 5.82 1.91 -2.85
C ARG A 85 6.72 1.43 -1.69
N GLY A 86 6.11 1.21 -0.53
CA GLY A 86 6.82 0.79 0.68
C GLY A 86 7.53 1.92 1.44
N VAL A 87 7.59 3.14 0.90
CA VAL A 87 8.18 4.28 1.61
C VAL A 87 7.23 4.75 2.70
N LYS A 88 7.45 4.28 3.93
CA LYS A 88 6.79 4.82 5.12
C LYS A 88 7.38 6.19 5.43
N LYS A 89 6.61 7.25 5.18
CA LYS A 89 6.99 8.61 5.57
C LYS A 89 7.04 8.68 7.10
N LYS A 90 8.09 9.31 7.64
CA LYS A 90 8.19 9.61 9.07
C LYS A 90 6.95 10.41 9.50
N SER A 91 6.27 9.92 10.52
CA SER A 91 5.17 10.63 11.16
C SER A 91 5.72 11.82 11.95
N LYS A 92 4.93 12.89 12.07
CA LYS A 92 5.23 14.02 12.98
C LYS A 92 5.43 13.55 14.42
N LEU A 93 4.85 12.40 14.78
CA LEU A 93 4.94 11.81 16.11
C LEU A 93 6.25 11.05 16.34
N ASP A 94 6.96 10.62 15.29
CA ASP A 94 8.08 9.68 15.42
C ASP A 94 9.19 10.21 16.33
N ASN A 95 9.45 11.52 16.30
CA ASN A 95 10.45 12.18 17.16
C ASN A 95 10.04 12.29 18.64
N TYR A 96 8.75 12.09 18.96
CA TYR A 96 8.19 12.28 20.30
C TYR A 96 7.69 10.97 20.93
N LYS A 97 7.74 9.85 20.21
CA LYS A 97 7.21 8.55 20.67
C LYS A 97 7.80 8.10 22.01
N ASP A 98 9.12 8.13 22.14
CA ASP A 98 9.79 7.67 23.36
C ASP A 98 9.48 8.57 24.56
N LEU A 99 9.40 9.88 24.31
CA LEU A 99 9.05 10.86 25.31
C LEU A 99 7.59 10.68 25.78
N ILE A 100 6.66 10.44 24.85
CA ILE A 100 5.25 10.16 25.17
C ILE A 100 5.13 8.88 26.00
N LYS A 101 5.86 7.81 25.65
CA LYS A 101 5.86 6.55 26.42
C LYS A 101 6.29 6.77 27.87
N LYS A 102 7.43 7.47 28.08
CA LYS A 102 7.92 7.79 29.42
C LYS A 102 6.88 8.56 30.23
N MET A 103 6.34 9.63 29.64
CA MET A 103 5.35 10.47 30.31
C MET A 103 4.05 9.73 30.64
N TYR A 104 3.64 8.78 29.80
CA TYR A 104 2.48 7.95 30.06
C TYR A 104 2.72 6.94 31.19
N ILE A 105 3.91 6.34 31.25
CA ILE A 105 4.33 5.45 32.35
C ILE A 105 4.38 6.22 33.68
N ASP A 106 4.82 7.48 33.64
CA ASP A 106 4.83 8.39 34.79
C ASP A 106 3.42 8.82 35.25
N GLY A 107 2.36 8.32 34.60
CA GLY A 107 0.95 8.54 34.97
C GLY A 107 0.34 9.84 34.43
N MET A 108 1.01 10.55 33.52
CA MET A 108 0.45 11.77 32.94
C MET A 108 -0.68 11.47 31.96
N SER A 109 -1.68 12.35 31.96
CA SER A 109 -2.81 12.26 31.04
C SER A 109 -2.41 12.64 29.61
N CYS A 110 -3.15 12.14 28.62
CA CYS A 110 -2.92 12.46 27.20
C CYS A 110 -2.93 13.98 26.91
N LYS A 111 -3.76 14.73 27.65
CA LYS A 111 -3.87 16.19 27.51
C LYS A 111 -2.61 16.91 28.00
N GLU A 112 -2.08 16.48 29.14
CA GLU A 112 -0.84 17.03 29.72
C GLU A 112 0.36 16.73 28.84
N ILE A 113 0.45 15.49 28.34
CA ILE A 113 1.48 15.08 27.39
C ILE A 113 1.43 15.95 26.14
N TYR A 114 0.25 16.14 25.56
CA TYR A 114 0.08 16.99 24.38
C TYR A 114 0.55 18.43 24.62
N LEU A 115 0.15 19.04 25.73
CA LEU A 115 0.56 20.40 26.06
C LEU A 115 2.09 20.50 26.20
N LYS A 116 2.71 19.51 26.85
CA LYS A 116 4.16 19.47 27.09
C LYS A 116 4.99 19.23 25.83
N ILE A 117 4.50 18.44 24.86
CA ILE A 117 5.22 18.28 23.59
C ILE A 117 4.92 19.42 22.61
N LYS A 118 3.76 20.07 22.73
CA LYS A 118 3.42 21.24 21.93
C LYS A 118 4.35 22.40 22.24
N THR A 119 4.71 22.61 23.51
CA THR A 119 5.72 23.61 23.88
C THR A 119 7.13 23.26 23.38
N GLN A 120 7.42 21.98 23.12
CA GLN A 120 8.68 21.51 22.53
C GLN A 120 8.70 21.59 20.99
N GLY A 121 7.62 22.07 20.36
CA GLY A 121 7.54 22.25 18.90
C GLY A 121 6.77 21.15 18.16
N TYR A 122 5.94 20.36 18.84
CA TYR A 122 5.07 19.40 18.18
C TYR A 122 3.96 20.09 17.35
N THR A 123 3.90 19.77 16.07
CA THR A 123 2.95 20.34 15.08
C THR A 123 1.86 19.35 14.64
N GLY A 124 1.72 18.23 15.35
CA GLY A 124 0.70 17.23 15.09
C GLY A 124 -0.56 17.43 15.95
N SER A 125 -1.53 16.54 15.79
CA SER A 125 -2.78 16.59 16.55
C SER A 125 -2.70 15.78 17.85
N GLU A 126 -3.54 16.15 18.81
CA GLU A 126 -3.72 15.40 20.07
C GLU A 126 -4.29 14.00 19.80
N SER A 127 -5.19 13.85 18.81
CA SER A 127 -5.76 12.56 18.43
C SER A 127 -4.70 11.53 18.02
N LEU A 128 -3.61 11.98 17.40
CA LEU A 128 -2.50 11.10 17.01
C LEU A 128 -1.75 10.55 18.23
N ILE A 129 -1.62 11.35 19.30
CA ILE A 129 -1.02 10.95 20.58
C ILE A 129 -1.93 9.95 21.29
N ARG A 130 -3.24 10.25 21.37
CA ARG A 130 -4.22 9.34 21.97
C ARG A 130 -4.23 7.97 21.29
N LYS A 131 -4.20 7.96 19.95
CA LYS A 131 -4.12 6.72 19.18
C LYS A 131 -2.85 5.95 19.52
N PHE A 132 -1.70 6.61 19.53
CA PHE A 132 -0.43 5.98 19.86
C PHE A 132 -0.40 5.39 21.29
N ILE A 133 -0.97 6.09 22.27
CA ILE A 133 -1.08 5.59 23.65
C ILE A 133 -2.05 4.40 23.73
N ALA A 134 -3.16 4.44 23.00
CA ALA A 134 -4.10 3.33 22.92
C ALA A 134 -3.43 2.08 22.31
N ASP A 135 -2.72 2.25 21.20
CA ASP A 135 -1.95 1.19 20.53
C ASP A 135 -0.86 0.62 21.47
N PHE A 136 -0.15 1.50 22.21
CA PHE A 136 0.85 1.11 23.20
C PHE A 136 0.24 0.32 24.37
N ARG A 137 -0.97 0.70 24.81
CA ARG A 137 -1.70 -0.01 25.87
C ARG A 137 -2.12 -1.40 25.42
N SER A 138 -2.64 -1.57 24.21
CA SER A 138 -2.99 -2.89 23.68
C SER A 138 -1.77 -3.79 23.53
N GLU A 139 -0.65 -3.26 23.03
CA GLU A 139 0.60 -4.01 22.87
C GLU A 139 1.16 -4.50 24.22
N THR A 140 0.99 -3.72 25.29
CA THR A 140 1.44 -4.09 26.64
C THR A 140 0.51 -5.13 27.31
N ILE A 141 -0.76 -5.19 26.92
CA ILE A 141 -1.75 -6.13 27.48
C ILE A 141 -1.66 -7.51 26.79
N GLU A 142 -1.33 -7.56 25.50
CA GLU A 142 -1.22 -8.82 24.74
C GLU A 142 0.13 -9.55 24.93
N GLY A 143 1.09 -8.92 25.60
CA GLY A 143 2.44 -9.44 25.84
C GLY A 143 2.72 -10.03 27.22
N ASN A 144 1.69 -10.29 28.04
CA ASN A 144 1.79 -10.81 29.41
C ASN A 144 0.94 -12.06 29.62
#